data_AF-A0A447UK70-F1
#
_entry.id   AF-A0A447UK70-F1
#
_cell.length_a   1.000
_cell.length_b   1.000
_cell.length_c   1.000
_cell.angle_alpha   90.00
_cell.angle_beta   90.00
_cell.angle_gamma   90.00
#
_symmetry.space_group_name_H-M   'P 1'
#
loop_
_entity.id
_entity.type
_entity.pdbx_description
1 polymer ?
#
loop_
_entity_poly.entity_id
_entity_poly.type
_entity_poly.pdbx_seq_one_letter_code
_entity_poly.pdbx_strand_id
1 'polypeptide(L)'
;MGFLVSNPTAANAASQLGLKTGSGAYTWLLDNHYGVNGVASGVGIRLYSDKQNGNALNLLPNQIATATGNAGGWYGYQDLTTQTASGSTSLYSGDFTASLEAIPGENVTAGTVYAQLQVVVSFQ
;
A
#
# COMPACT_ATOMS: atom_id res chain seq x y z
N MET A 1 -1.29 11.29 -4.77
CA MET A 1 -1.95 9.99 -4.93
C MET A 1 -1.63 9.10 -3.74
N GLY A 2 -2.49 8.12 -3.45
CA GLY A 2 -2.30 7.17 -2.36
C GLY A 2 -2.89 5.81 -2.72
N PHE A 3 -2.43 4.78 -2.00
CA PHE A 3 -2.86 3.40 -2.18
C PHE A 3 -3.69 2.99 -0.98
N LEU A 4 -5.01 3.15 -1.08
CA LEU A 4 -5.97 2.98 0.00
C LEU A 4 -6.23 1.52 0.31
N VAL A 5 -5.93 1.11 1.53
CA VAL A 5 -6.39 -0.17 2.09
C VAL A 5 -7.88 -0.03 2.44
N SER A 6 -8.75 -0.43 1.51
CA SER A 6 -10.19 -0.25 1.64
C SER A 6 -10.91 -1.40 2.34
N ASN A 7 -10.27 -2.57 2.42
CA ASN A 7 -10.84 -3.72 3.12
C ASN A 7 -10.67 -3.56 4.65
N PRO A 8 -11.77 -3.59 5.43
CA PRO A 8 -11.70 -3.34 6.88
C PRO A 8 -10.97 -4.44 7.64
N THR A 9 -11.04 -5.70 7.20
CA THR A 9 -10.34 -6.83 7.84
C THR A 9 -8.83 -6.66 7.69
N ALA A 10 -8.36 -6.38 6.46
CA ALA A 10 -6.95 -6.14 6.20
C ALA A 10 -6.42 -4.92 6.98
N ALA A 11 -7.18 -3.82 7.00
CA ALA A 11 -6.83 -2.60 7.74
C ALA A 11 -6.77 -2.83 9.26
N ASN A 12 -7.71 -3.59 9.82
CA ASN A 12 -7.73 -3.95 11.23
C ASN A 12 -6.55 -4.86 11.60
N ALA A 13 -6.27 -5.89 10.79
CA ALA A 13 -5.14 -6.78 11.00
C ALA A 13 -3.80 -6.02 10.95
N ALA A 14 -3.59 -5.17 9.94
CA ALA A 14 -2.39 -4.34 9.86
C ALA A 14 -2.25 -3.40 11.07
N SER A 15 -3.38 -2.94 11.63
CA SER A 15 -3.39 -2.14 12.85
C SER A 15 -3.02 -2.95 14.09
N GLN A 16 -3.54 -4.16 14.25
CA GLN A 16 -3.27 -5.03 15.39
C GLN A 16 -1.82 -5.51 15.41
N LEU A 17 -1.24 -5.77 14.23
CA LEU A 17 0.16 -6.15 14.05
C LEU A 17 1.13 -4.96 14.13
N GLY A 18 0.64 -3.73 14.34
CA GLY A 18 1.49 -2.54 14.42
C GLY A 18 2.20 -2.20 13.11
N LEU A 19 1.69 -2.64 11.96
CA LEU A 19 2.27 -2.43 10.64
C LEU A 19 1.99 -1.02 10.13
N LYS A 20 2.45 -0.02 10.89
CA LYS A 20 2.20 1.40 10.62
C LYS A 20 3.47 2.24 10.72
N THR A 21 3.48 3.34 10.00
CA THR A 21 4.41 4.45 10.24
C THR A 21 4.02 5.21 11.51
N GLY A 22 4.91 6.08 12.00
CA GLY A 22 4.58 7.01 13.10
C GLY A 22 3.41 7.97 12.79
N SER A 23 3.08 8.17 11.51
CA SER A 23 1.93 8.99 11.08
C SER A 23 0.69 8.16 10.73
N GLY A 24 0.72 6.85 10.98
CA GLY A 24 -0.45 5.97 10.89
C GLY A 24 -0.73 5.35 9.53
N ALA A 25 0.10 5.60 8.51
CA ALA A 25 0.00 4.88 7.23
C ALA A 25 0.41 3.43 7.39
N TYR A 26 -0.21 2.52 6.64
CA TYR A 26 0.13 1.10 6.71
C TYR A 26 1.41 0.80 5.93
N THR A 27 2.24 -0.10 6.42
CA THR A 27 3.50 -0.49 5.75
C THR A 27 3.34 -1.74 4.88
N TRP A 28 2.22 -2.45 5.02
CA TRP A 28 1.90 -3.71 4.34
C TRP A 28 0.42 -3.76 3.96
N LEU A 29 0.10 -4.38 2.83
CA LEU A 29 -1.26 -4.81 2.49
C LEU A 29 -1.44 -6.27 2.91
N LEU A 30 -2.46 -6.55 3.70
CA LEU A 30 -2.80 -7.90 4.14
C LEU A 30 -3.99 -8.47 3.37
N ASP A 31 -4.18 -9.78 3.49
CA ASP A 31 -5.33 -10.50 2.95
C ASP A 31 -6.66 -9.92 3.48
N ASN A 32 -7.68 -9.89 2.62
CA ASN A 32 -9.02 -9.44 2.96
C ASN A 32 -9.74 -10.33 4.01
N HIS A 33 -9.19 -11.50 4.30
CA HIS A 33 -9.64 -12.50 5.25
C HIS A 33 -8.49 -12.93 6.19
N TYR A 34 -7.52 -12.06 6.43
CA TYR A 34 -6.35 -12.35 7.27
C TYR A 34 -6.75 -12.95 8.63
N GLY A 35 -6.05 -14.00 9.06
CA GLY A 35 -6.32 -14.73 10.31
C GLY A 35 -7.37 -15.85 10.20
N VAL A 36 -8.01 -16.04 9.04
CA VAL A 36 -8.90 -17.18 8.78
C VAL A 36 -8.08 -18.44 8.42
N ASN A 37 -8.54 -19.62 8.84
CA ASN A 37 -7.88 -20.89 8.48
C ASN A 37 -7.85 -21.08 6.95
N GLY A 38 -6.70 -21.48 6.40
CA GLY A 38 -6.49 -21.63 4.96
C GLY A 38 -6.07 -20.35 4.24
N VAL A 39 -5.99 -19.22 4.97
CA VAL A 39 -5.41 -17.96 4.50
C VAL A 39 -4.00 -17.84 5.05
N ALA A 40 -3.05 -17.43 4.21
CA ALA A 40 -1.67 -17.27 4.63
C ALA A 40 -1.56 -16.19 5.71
N SER A 41 -0.84 -16.48 6.79
CA SER A 41 -0.52 -15.52 7.85
C SER A 41 1.00 -15.35 7.98
N GLY A 42 1.43 -14.25 8.57
CA GLY A 42 2.84 -13.86 8.69
C GLY A 42 3.48 -13.37 7.38
N VAL A 43 2.66 -13.16 6.35
CA VAL A 43 3.06 -12.56 5.07
C VAL A 43 2.16 -11.37 4.75
N GLY A 44 2.68 -10.45 3.96
CA GLY A 44 1.93 -9.33 3.43
C GLY A 44 2.48 -8.89 2.08
N ILE A 45 1.75 -8.03 1.39
CA ILE A 45 2.20 -7.44 0.14
C ILE A 45 2.84 -6.08 0.42
N ARG A 46 4.10 -5.91 -0.02
CA ARG A 46 4.74 -4.60 -0.18
C ARG A 46 4.47 -4.08 -1.59
N LEU A 47 4.18 -2.78 -1.70
CA LEU A 47 4.21 -2.10 -2.98
C LEU A 47 5.49 -1.30 -3.11
N TYR A 48 6.08 -1.33 -4.30
CA TYR A 48 7.23 -0.54 -4.68
C TYR A 48 6.91 0.23 -5.95
N SER A 49 7.59 1.37 -6.14
CA SER A 49 7.64 2.08 -7.42
C SER A 49 9.08 2.15 -7.88
N ASP A 50 9.27 2.04 -9.19
CA ASP A 50 10.55 2.29 -9.87
C ASP A 50 11.15 3.67 -9.52
N LYS A 51 10.31 4.65 -9.19
CA LYS A 51 10.70 6.02 -8.82
C LYS A 51 11.18 6.18 -7.37
N GLN A 52 11.04 5.16 -6.52
CA GLN A 52 11.33 5.24 -5.09
C GLN A 52 12.62 4.50 -4.67
N ASN A 53 13.49 4.16 -5.63
CA ASN A 53 14.81 3.57 -5.38
C ASN A 53 14.78 2.33 -4.46
N GLY A 54 13.78 1.45 -4.67
CA GLY A 54 13.61 0.23 -3.88
C GLY A 54 12.97 0.42 -2.51
N ASN A 55 12.60 1.64 -2.11
CA ASN A 55 11.84 1.86 -0.89
C ASN A 55 10.38 1.44 -1.09
N ALA A 56 9.85 0.68 -0.13
CA ALA A 56 8.44 0.31 -0.11
C ALA A 56 7.56 1.55 0.11
N LEU A 57 6.43 1.58 -0.58
CA LEU A 57 5.39 2.58 -0.41
C LEU A 57 4.62 2.32 0.89
N ASN A 58 4.26 3.39 1.59
CA ASN A 58 3.27 3.37 2.66
C ASN A 58 1.87 3.50 2.06
N LEU A 59 0.93 2.78 2.63
CA LEU A 59 -0.43 2.65 2.13
C LEU A 59 -1.35 3.55 2.94
N LEU A 60 -2.29 4.18 2.23
CA LEU A 60 -3.23 5.12 2.80
C LEU A 60 -4.24 4.35 3.68
N PRO A 61 -4.41 4.70 4.96
CA PRO A 61 -5.28 3.96 5.87
C PRO A 61 -6.75 4.36 5.74
N ASN A 62 -7.04 5.58 5.29
CA ASN A 62 -8.37 6.10 5.00
C ASN A 62 -8.26 7.37 4.15
N GLN A 63 -9.37 7.79 3.50
CA GLN A 63 -9.39 8.97 2.63
C GLN A 63 -9.39 10.31 3.39
N ILE A 64 -9.66 10.28 4.71
CA ILE A 64 -9.75 11.46 5.58
C ILE A 64 -8.40 11.72 6.29
N ALA A 65 -7.40 10.86 6.08
CA ALA A 65 -6.14 10.90 6.80
C ALA A 65 -5.47 12.25 6.56
N THR A 66 -5.43 13.07 7.63
CA THR A 66 -4.89 14.43 7.63
C THR A 66 -3.37 14.45 7.66
N ALA A 67 -2.72 13.31 7.90
CA ALA A 67 -1.28 13.16 7.82
C ALA A 67 -0.81 13.37 6.37
N THR A 68 0.18 14.24 6.19
CA THR A 68 0.71 14.61 4.87
C THR A 68 1.98 13.85 4.53
N GLY A 69 2.29 13.80 3.23
CA GLY A 69 3.50 13.18 2.69
C GLY A 69 3.56 11.66 2.86
N ASN A 70 4.71 11.10 2.50
CA ASN A 70 4.90 9.65 2.36
C ASN A 70 4.64 8.90 3.67
N ALA A 71 4.94 9.51 4.82
CA ALA A 71 4.66 8.93 6.13
C ALA A 71 3.15 8.77 6.40
N GLY A 72 2.31 9.64 5.83
CA GLY A 72 0.86 9.53 5.83
C GLY A 72 0.27 8.68 4.69
N GLY A 73 1.10 8.13 3.80
CA GLY A 73 0.67 7.33 2.65
C GLY A 73 0.28 8.16 1.43
N TRP A 74 0.58 9.47 1.43
CA TRP A 74 0.38 10.36 0.30
C TRP A 74 1.70 10.61 -0.44
N TYR A 75 1.66 10.46 -1.75
CA TYR A 75 2.79 10.72 -2.64
C TYR A 75 2.40 11.79 -3.65
N GLY A 76 3.34 12.66 -4.02
CA GLY A 76 3.16 13.54 -5.18
C GLY A 76 2.89 12.67 -6.42
N TYR A 77 1.96 13.11 -7.28
CA TYR A 77 1.63 12.32 -8.47
C TYR A 77 2.85 12.12 -9.38
N GLN A 78 3.70 13.14 -9.49
CA GLN A 78 4.96 13.12 -10.24
C GLN A 78 6.11 12.39 -9.51
N ASP A 79 5.96 12.09 -8.21
CA ASP A 79 6.97 11.32 -7.46
C ASP A 79 6.92 9.83 -7.80
N LEU A 80 5.78 9.37 -8.33
CA LEU A 80 5.52 7.97 -8.66
C LEU A 80 5.23 7.75 -10.15
N THR A 81 5.14 8.81 -10.94
CA THR A 81 4.85 8.72 -12.37
C THR A 81 5.76 9.63 -13.18
N THR A 82 5.91 9.32 -14.46
CA THR A 82 6.62 10.13 -15.45
C THR A 82 5.63 10.51 -16.55
N GLN A 83 5.69 11.76 -17.02
CA GLN A 83 4.91 12.17 -18.17
C GLN A 83 5.44 11.47 -19.44
N THR A 84 4.58 10.74 -20.13
CA THR A 84 4.92 9.98 -21.34
C THR A 84 4.40 10.64 -22.62
N ALA A 85 3.41 11.53 -22.51
CA ALA A 85 2.92 12.34 -23.62
C ALA A 85 2.35 13.70 -23.14
N SER A 86 2.34 14.70 -24.02
CA SER A 86 1.83 16.04 -23.77
C SER A 86 1.00 16.57 -24.96
N GLY A 87 0.10 17.52 -24.72
CA GLY A 87 -0.82 18.08 -25.71
C GLY A 87 -2.05 18.70 -25.05
N SER A 88 -3.24 18.47 -25.61
CA SER A 88 -4.52 18.80 -24.95
C SER A 88 -4.82 17.92 -23.72
N THR A 89 -4.10 16.82 -23.55
CA THR A 89 -4.11 15.96 -22.37
C THR A 89 -2.69 15.50 -22.09
N SER A 90 -2.29 15.48 -20.82
CA SER A 90 -1.01 14.91 -20.39
C SER A 90 -1.20 13.47 -19.96
N LEU A 91 -0.38 12.56 -20.48
CA LEU A 91 -0.38 11.16 -20.08
C LEU A 91 0.78 10.90 -19.13
N TYR A 92 0.51 10.18 -18.04
CA TYR A 92 1.50 9.81 -17.05
C TYR A 92 1.48 8.30 -16.84
N SER A 93 2.66 7.70 -16.66
CA SER A 93 2.83 6.28 -16.37
C SER A 93 3.82 6.09 -15.22
N GLY A 94 3.63 5.04 -14.43
CA GLY A 94 4.56 4.61 -13.39
C GLY A 94 4.51 3.09 -13.25
N ASP A 95 5.65 2.49 -12.98
CA ASP A 95 5.76 1.03 -12.84
C ASP A 95 5.77 0.66 -11.36
N PHE A 96 4.88 -0.28 -11.01
CA PHE A 96 4.69 -0.71 -9.63
C PHE A 96 4.91 -2.21 -9.50
N THR A 97 5.63 -2.59 -8.45
CA THR A 97 5.84 -4.00 -8.09
C THR A 97 5.09 -4.31 -6.82
N ALA A 98 4.21 -5.32 -6.86
CA ALA A 98 3.63 -5.93 -5.68
C ALA A 98 4.43 -7.19 -5.33
N SER A 99 4.99 -7.22 -4.13
CA SER A 99 5.84 -8.31 -3.65
C SER A 99 5.20 -8.94 -2.42
N LEU A 100 4.92 -10.25 -2.46
CA LEU A 100 4.50 -11.01 -1.29
C LEU A 100 5.74 -11.37 -0.47
N GLU A 101 5.84 -10.86 0.75
CA GLU A 101 7.01 -11.03 1.60
C GLU A 101 6.61 -11.46 3.01
N ALA A 102 7.54 -12.12 3.70
CA ALA A 102 7.38 -12.43 5.12
C ALA A 102 7.44 -11.15 5.96
N ILE A 103 6.53 -11.02 6.92
CA ILE A 103 6.49 -9.89 7.85
C ILE A 103 7.48 -10.16 8.98
N PRO A 104 8.47 -9.29 9.22
CA PRO A 104 9.46 -9.51 10.28
C PRO A 104 8.81 -9.68 11.65
N GLY A 105 9.17 -10.76 12.34
CA GLY A 105 8.64 -11.09 13.67
C GLY A 105 7.37 -11.93 13.67
N GLU A 106 6.73 -12.15 12.51
CA GLU A 106 5.55 -13.00 12.39
C GLU A 106 5.91 -14.44 11.99
N ASN A 107 5.05 -15.39 12.37
CA ASN A 107 5.19 -16.78 11.94
C ASN A 107 4.48 -17.01 10.61
N VAL A 108 5.22 -17.43 9.59
CA VAL A 108 4.66 -17.68 8.25
C VAL A 108 3.89 -19.00 8.23
N THR A 109 2.66 -18.95 7.72
CA THR A 109 1.81 -20.12 7.52
C THR A 109 1.36 -20.20 6.06
N ALA A 110 1.26 -21.42 5.54
CA ALA A 110 0.78 -21.65 4.19
C ALA A 110 -0.72 -21.38 4.07
N GLY A 111 -1.14 -20.83 2.93
CA GLY A 111 -2.53 -20.56 2.63
C GLY A 111 -2.69 -19.74 1.36
N THR A 112 -3.93 -19.35 1.08
CA THR A 112 -4.25 -18.43 -0.02
C THR A 112 -3.90 -16.99 0.32
N VAL A 113 -3.70 -16.17 -0.72
CA VAL A 113 -3.55 -14.72 -0.60
C VAL A 113 -4.49 -14.04 -1.60
N TYR A 114 -5.40 -13.23 -1.08
CA TYR A 114 -6.36 -12.39 -1.78
C TYR A 114 -6.45 -11.03 -1.07
N ALA A 115 -5.78 -10.03 -1.65
CA ALA A 115 -5.71 -8.70 -1.08
C ALA A 115 -6.09 -7.64 -2.13
N GLN A 116 -6.68 -6.54 -1.67
CA GLN A 116 -7.13 -5.46 -2.53
C GLN A 116 -6.79 -4.10 -1.95
N LEU A 117 -6.44 -3.17 -2.83
CA LEU A 117 -6.35 -1.75 -2.52
C LEU A 117 -6.99 -0.92 -3.63
N GLN A 118 -7.26 0.34 -3.35
CA GLN A 118 -7.72 1.33 -4.32
C GLN A 118 -6.64 2.37 -4.55
N VAL A 119 -6.41 2.78 -5.80
CA VAL A 119 -5.55 3.92 -6.10
C VAL A 119 -6.39 5.19 -6.05
N VAL A 120 -6.02 6.13 -5.20
CA VAL A 120 -6.72 7.41 -5.02
C VAL A 120 -5.83 8.54 -5.55
N VAL A 121 -6.36 9.33 -6.47
CA VAL A 121 -5.72 10.55 -6.96
C VAL A 121 -6.54 11.73 -6.47
N SER A 122 -5.89 12.64 -5.75
CA SER A 122 -6.49 13.89 -5.28
C SER A 122 -5.75 15.05 -5.94
N PHE A 123 -6.52 16.02 -6.43
CA PHE A 123 -6.03 17.27 -7.00
C PHE A 123 -6.26 18.35 -5.94
N GLN A 124 -5.21 19.09 -5.62
CA GLN A 124 -5.25 20.22 -4.69
C GLN A 124 -5.06 21.52 -5.47
#